data_AF-A0A7R8WU70-F1
#
_entry.id   AF-A0A7R8WU70-F1
#
_cell.length_a   1.000
_cell.length_b   1.000
_cell.length_c   1.000
_cell.angle_alpha   90.00
_cell.angle_beta   90.00
_cell.angle_gamma   90.00
#
_symmetry.space_group_name_H-M   'P 1'
#
loop_
_entity.id
_entity.type
_entity.pdbx_description
1 polymer ?
#
loop_
_entity_poly.entity_id
_entity_poly.type
_entity_poly.pdbx_seq_one_letter_code
_entity_poly.pdbx_strand_id
1 'polypeptide(L)'
;MAEEVMVDALPYIDLGYDEAGVRDQALAMVEEEARRYRPTKNYLEHLPFVQSKTFETPIMKAEFERLAHLHPMETLHLKRYELPTPPAGKLTDIQAWQECVDNSLAQLEHQ
;
A
#
# COMPACT_ATOMS: atom_id res chain seq x y z
N MET A 1 -6.65 0.82 46.31
CA MET A 1 -6.49 2.26 46.02
C MET A 1 -5.00 2.48 46.02
N ALA A 2 -4.39 2.67 44.84
CA ALA A 2 -2.97 2.97 44.79
C ALA A 2 -2.80 4.41 45.31
N GLU A 3 -1.93 4.58 46.29
CA GLU A 3 -1.48 5.88 46.76
C GLU A 3 -1.04 6.69 45.53
N GLU A 4 -1.62 7.87 45.35
CA GLU A 4 -1.33 8.73 44.20
C GLU A 4 0.08 9.29 44.36
N VAL A 5 1.07 8.52 43.90
CA VAL A 5 2.47 8.92 43.92
C VAL A 5 2.62 10.11 42.97
N MET A 6 2.82 11.29 43.53
CA MET A 6 3.12 12.49 42.76
C MET A 6 4.51 12.32 42.12
N VAL A 7 4.53 12.11 40.80
CA VAL A 7 5.76 12.03 40.03
C VAL A 7 6.21 13.45 39.71
N ASP A 8 7.42 13.80 40.14
CA ASP A 8 8.03 15.10 39.88
C ASP A 8 8.90 15.05 38.62
N ALA A 9 8.61 15.94 37.68
CA ALA A 9 9.38 16.19 36.48
C ALA A 9 8.92 17.55 35.95
N LEU A 10 9.74 18.61 36.05
CA LEU A 10 9.31 19.98 35.81
C LEU A 10 10.01 20.56 34.58
N PRO A 11 9.43 20.43 33.37
CA PRO A 11 10.08 20.88 32.13
C PRO A 11 10.45 22.36 32.11
N TYR A 12 9.73 23.19 32.87
CA TYR A 12 9.96 24.64 32.91
C TYR A 12 11.02 25.07 33.93
N ILE A 13 11.40 24.17 34.85
CA ILE A 13 12.41 24.44 35.89
C ILE A 13 13.72 23.74 35.52
N ASP A 14 13.62 22.50 35.01
CA ASP A 14 14.76 21.67 34.65
C ASP A 14 15.25 21.96 33.21
N LEU A 15 15.96 23.07 33.04
CA LEU A 15 16.42 23.56 31.72
C LEU A 15 17.65 22.82 31.15
N GLY A 16 18.27 21.92 31.92
CA GLY A 16 19.51 21.22 31.53
C GLY A 16 19.32 20.00 30.61
N TYR A 17 18.08 19.62 30.31
CA TYR A 17 17.80 18.43 29.49
C TYR A 17 18.00 18.61 27.99
N ASP A 18 18.13 19.85 27.51
CA ASP A 18 18.39 20.17 26.10
C ASP A 18 19.88 20.04 25.72
N GLU A 19 20.75 19.71 26.67
CA GLU A 19 22.16 19.44 26.40
C GLU A 19 22.34 18.20 25.52
N ALA A 20 23.24 18.31 24.54
CA ALA A 20 23.50 17.25 23.59
C ALA A 20 23.97 15.96 24.30
N GLY A 21 23.23 14.87 24.11
CA GLY A 21 23.55 13.54 24.64
C GLY A 21 22.82 13.14 25.92
N VAL A 22 22.19 14.08 26.65
CA VAL A 22 21.40 13.73 27.86
C VAL A 22 20.19 12.88 27.50
N ARG A 23 19.48 13.25 26.44
CA ARG A 23 18.36 12.48 25.89
C ARG A 23 18.79 11.09 25.42
N ASP A 24 19.96 10.99 24.78
CA ASP A 24 20.46 9.71 24.26
C ASP A 24 20.84 8.76 25.40
N GLN A 25 21.44 9.28 26.46
CA GLN A 25 21.72 8.52 27.69
C GLN A 25 20.43 8.03 28.35
N ALA A 26 19.41 8.89 28.45
CA ALA A 26 18.11 8.50 29.01
C ALA A 26 17.45 7.38 28.18
N LEU A 27 17.48 7.49 26.85
CA LEU A 27 16.97 6.45 25.95
C LEU A 27 17.73 5.13 26.10
N ALA A 28 19.06 5.16 26.20
CA ALA A 28 19.88 3.97 26.42
C ALA A 28 19.51 3.25 27.73
N MET A 29 19.35 4.00 28.82
CA MET A 29 18.92 3.43 30.10
C MET A 29 17.51 2.80 30.02
N VAL A 30 16.58 3.44 29.30
CA VAL A 30 15.23 2.89 29.07
C VAL A 30 15.29 1.59 28.26
N GLU A 31 16.15 1.54 27.23
CA GLU A 31 16.31 0.36 26.39
C GLU A 31 16.89 -0.84 27.17
N GLU A 32 17.88 -0.61 28.04
CA GLU A 32 18.44 -1.65 28.91
C GLU A 32 17.39 -2.28 29.82
N GLU A 33 16.53 -1.46 30.43
CA GLU A 33 15.42 -1.92 31.26
C GLU A 33 14.34 -2.63 30.45
N ALA A 34 13.96 -2.11 29.28
CA ALA A 34 12.99 -2.74 28.38
C ALA A 34 13.49 -4.09 27.83
N ARG A 35 14.81 -4.25 27.67
CA ARG A 35 15.44 -5.54 27.31
C ARG A 35 15.38 -6.54 28.45
N ARG A 36 15.54 -6.08 29.69
CA ARG A 36 15.55 -6.91 30.89
C ARG A 36 14.15 -7.37 31.27
N TYR A 37 13.16 -6.49 31.16
CA TYR A 37 11.77 -6.76 31.52
C TYR A 37 10.89 -6.65 30.28
N ARG A 38 10.51 -7.80 29.71
CA ARG A 38 9.55 -7.81 28.61
C ARG A 38 8.21 -7.25 29.07
N PRO A 39 7.59 -6.32 28.32
CA PRO A 39 6.27 -5.79 28.65
C PRO A 39 5.26 -6.93 28.83
N THR A 40 4.66 -7.01 30.01
CA THR A 40 3.67 -8.05 30.36
C THR A 40 2.24 -7.63 30.10
N LYS A 41 1.99 -6.31 30.05
CA LYS A 41 0.67 -5.74 29.75
C LYS A 41 0.68 -5.22 28.32
N ASN A 42 -0.30 -5.63 27.52
CA ASN A 42 -0.46 -5.06 26.19
C ASN A 42 -1.14 -3.68 26.35
N TYR A 43 -0.35 -2.63 26.16
CA TYR A 43 -0.81 -1.25 26.28
C TYR A 43 -1.87 -0.89 25.24
N LEU A 44 -2.10 -1.72 24.21
CA LEU A 44 -3.13 -1.53 23.19
C LEU A 44 -4.46 -2.24 23.54
N GLU A 45 -4.57 -2.92 24.68
CA GLU A 45 -5.81 -3.66 25.06
C GLU A 45 -7.04 -2.76 25.20
N HIS A 46 -6.84 -1.50 25.57
CA HIS A 46 -7.93 -0.52 25.69
C HIS A 46 -8.42 0.01 24.35
N LEU A 47 -7.67 -0.23 23.26
CA LEU A 47 -8.04 0.20 21.93
C LEU A 47 -8.93 -0.86 21.27
N PRO A 48 -9.92 -0.43 20.46
CA PRO A 48 -10.70 -1.37 19.68
C PRO A 48 -9.79 -2.13 18.71
N PHE A 49 -10.19 -3.37 18.38
CA PHE A 49 -9.46 -4.19 17.41
C PHE A 49 -9.28 -3.42 16.09
N VAL A 50 -8.03 -3.26 15.65
CA VAL A 50 -7.71 -2.59 14.40
C VAL A 50 -8.20 -3.46 13.25
N GLN A 51 -9.29 -3.04 12.62
CA GLN A 51 -9.82 -3.74 11.46
C GLN A 51 -8.99 -3.40 10.22
N SER A 52 -7.92 -4.16 9.99
CA SER A 52 -7.02 -3.99 8.84
C SER A 52 -7.69 -4.24 7.48
N LYS A 53 -8.81 -4.97 7.47
CA LYS A 53 -9.50 -5.41 6.25
C LYS A 53 -10.76 -4.62 5.88
N THR A 54 -11.12 -3.59 6.65
CA THR A 54 -12.40 -2.86 6.44
C THR A 54 -12.51 -2.22 5.07
N PHE A 55 -11.38 -1.84 4.48
CA PHE A 55 -11.32 -1.18 3.18
C PHE A 55 -10.87 -2.11 2.04
N GLU A 56 -10.73 -3.41 2.30
CA GLU A 56 -10.38 -4.38 1.24
C GLU A 56 -11.55 -4.56 0.28
N THR A 57 -11.39 -4.06 -0.94
CA THR A 57 -12.35 -4.31 -2.02
C THR A 57 -12.10 -5.67 -2.69
N PRO A 58 -13.11 -6.26 -3.35
CA PRO A 58 -12.93 -7.50 -4.12
C PRO A 58 -11.82 -7.40 -5.18
N ILE A 59 -11.69 -6.24 -5.84
CA ILE A 59 -10.65 -5.98 -6.84
C ILE A 59 -9.26 -6.02 -6.20
N MET A 60 -9.11 -5.39 -5.03
CA MET A 60 -7.84 -5.37 -4.31
C MET A 60 -7.41 -6.77 -3.88
N LYS A 61 -8.36 -7.62 -3.44
CA LYS A 61 -8.08 -9.03 -3.12
C LYS A 61 -7.61 -9.82 -4.33
N ALA A 62 -8.28 -9.66 -5.47
CA ALA A 62 -7.90 -10.34 -6.72
C ALA A 62 -6.50 -9.91 -7.19
N GLU A 63 -6.17 -8.61 -7.10
CA GLU A 63 -4.83 -8.12 -7.46
C GLU A 63 -3.75 -8.62 -6.51
N PHE A 64 -4.03 -8.69 -5.20
CA PHE A 64 -3.08 -9.28 -4.26
C PHE A 64 -2.85 -10.77 -4.50
N GLU A 65 -3.88 -11.52 -4.86
CA GLU A 65 -3.76 -12.92 -5.24
C GLU A 65 -2.93 -13.08 -6.53
N ARG A 66 -3.20 -12.24 -7.54
CA ARG A 66 -2.39 -12.19 -8.77
C ARG A 66 -0.92 -11.96 -8.48
N LEU A 67 -0.60 -10.99 -7.60
CA LEU A 67 0.76 -10.67 -7.19
C LEU A 67 1.42 -11.81 -6.40
N ALA A 68 0.69 -12.42 -5.46
CA ALA A 68 1.18 -13.55 -4.69
C ALA A 68 1.56 -14.74 -5.57
N HIS A 69 0.80 -14.95 -6.65
CA HIS A 69 1.09 -15.97 -7.65
C HIS A 69 2.01 -15.50 -8.78
N LEU A 70 2.58 -14.30 -8.71
CA LEU A 70 3.46 -13.71 -9.73
C LEU A 70 2.88 -13.74 -11.15
N HIS A 71 1.55 -13.69 -11.28
CA HIS A 71 0.91 -13.68 -12.59
C HIS A 71 1.08 -12.30 -13.22
N PRO A 72 1.51 -12.22 -14.50
CA PRO A 72 1.58 -10.95 -15.21
C PRO A 72 0.20 -10.32 -15.35
N MET A 73 0.15 -8.99 -15.46
CA MET A 73 -1.08 -8.26 -15.71
C MET A 73 -1.61 -8.58 -17.13
N GLU A 74 -2.93 -8.59 -17.29
CA GLU A 74 -3.55 -8.68 -18.61
C GLU A 74 -3.11 -7.49 -19.48
N THR A 75 -2.70 -7.77 -20.71
CA THR A 75 -2.23 -6.74 -21.61
C THR A 75 -3.41 -5.96 -22.18
N LEU A 76 -3.27 -4.63 -22.22
CA LEU A 76 -4.28 -3.79 -22.85
C LEU A 76 -4.29 -4.04 -24.36
N HIS A 77 -5.48 -4.30 -24.90
CA HIS A 77 -5.66 -4.41 -26.35
C HIS A 77 -5.62 -3.01 -27.00
N LEU A 78 -4.50 -2.70 -27.64
CA LEU A 78 -4.30 -1.43 -28.35
C LEU A 78 -4.79 -1.44 -29.81
N LYS A 79 -5.30 -2.58 -30.29
CA LYS A 79 -5.75 -2.76 -31.69
C LYS A 79 -6.76 -1.70 -32.17
N ARG A 80 -7.54 -1.13 -31.26
CA ARG A 80 -8.52 -0.07 -31.56
C ARG A 80 -7.88 1.25 -31.99
N TYR A 81 -6.65 1.50 -31.57
CA TYR A 81 -5.93 2.75 -31.88
C TYR A 81 -4.91 2.57 -33.01
N GLU A 82 -4.71 1.33 -33.43
CA GLU A 82 -3.87 0.97 -34.55
C GLU A 82 -4.74 0.73 -35.79
N LEU A 83 -4.14 0.86 -36.97
CA LEU A 83 -4.77 0.53 -38.24
C LEU A 83 -4.15 -0.76 -38.81
N PRO A 84 -4.27 -1.91 -38.13
CA PRO A 84 -3.61 -3.13 -38.58
C PRO A 84 -4.27 -3.63 -39.87
N THR A 85 -3.45 -4.04 -40.83
CA THR A 85 -3.91 -4.85 -41.95
C THR A 85 -4.33 -6.24 -41.45
N PRO A 86 -5.25 -6.93 -42.16
CA PRO A 86 -5.61 -8.30 -41.79
C PRO A 86 -4.36 -9.19 -41.74
N PRO A 87 -4.27 -10.11 -40.76
CA PRO A 87 -3.07 -10.93 -40.56
C PRO A 87 -2.80 -11.79 -41.80
N ALA A 88 -1.52 -12.06 -42.10
CA ALA A 88 -1.09 -12.71 -43.34
C ALA A 88 -1.79 -14.06 -43.64
N GLY A 89 -2.19 -14.81 -42.61
CA GLY A 89 -2.95 -16.06 -42.74
C GLY A 89 -4.46 -15.91 -42.97
N LYS A 90 -5.00 -14.67 -42.93
CA LYS A 90 -6.42 -14.34 -43.11
C LYS A 90 -6.67 -13.35 -44.25
N LEU A 91 -5.72 -13.17 -45.17
CA LEU A 91 -5.89 -12.24 -46.29
C LEU A 91 -7.04 -12.64 -47.23
N THR A 92 -7.42 -13.92 -47.25
CA THR A 92 -8.55 -14.44 -48.03
C THR A 92 -9.87 -14.41 -47.25
N ASP A 93 -9.85 -14.03 -45.97
CA ASP A 93 -11.02 -13.98 -45.10
C ASP A 93 -11.70 -12.62 -45.20
N ILE A 94 -12.90 -12.60 -45.79
CA ILE A 94 -13.69 -11.39 -46.00
C ILE A 94 -14.07 -10.74 -44.67
N GLN A 95 -14.27 -11.52 -43.60
CA GLN A 95 -14.63 -10.95 -42.29
C GLN A 95 -13.47 -10.15 -41.69
N ALA A 96 -12.24 -10.64 -41.83
CA ALA A 96 -11.05 -9.94 -41.35
C ALA A 96 -10.86 -8.58 -42.07
N TRP A 97 -11.22 -8.50 -43.35
CA TRP A 97 -11.21 -7.22 -44.08
C TRP A 97 -12.29 -6.26 -43.61
N GLN A 98 -13.49 -6.77 -43.36
CA GLN A 98 -14.59 -5.95 -42.85
C GLN A 98 -14.24 -5.34 -41.49
N GLU A 99 -13.67 -6.12 -40.57
CA GLU A 99 -13.23 -5.65 -39.25
C GLU A 99 -12.18 -4.52 -39.36
N CYS A 100 -11.22 -4.64 -40.28
CA CYS A 100 -10.22 -3.60 -40.51
C CYS A 100 -10.85 -2.31 -41.05
N VAL A 101 -11.81 -2.42 -41.97
CA VAL A 101 -12.55 -1.27 -42.52
C VAL A 101 -13.38 -0.60 -41.45
N ASP A 102 -14.12 -1.37 -40.66
CA ASP A 102 -14.95 -0.84 -39.58
C ASP A 102 -14.10 -0.11 -38.52
N ASN A 103 -12.92 -0.65 -38.16
CA ASN A 103 -11.98 0.02 -37.27
C ASN A 103 -11.46 1.35 -37.86
N SER A 104 -11.14 1.37 -39.16
CA SER A 104 -10.69 2.59 -39.86
C SER A 104 -11.76 3.68 -39.92
N LEU A 105 -13.02 3.29 -40.15
CA LEU A 105 -14.15 4.21 -40.16
C LEU A 105 -14.40 4.77 -38.76
N ALA A 106 -14.41 3.92 -37.74
CA ALA A 106 -14.55 4.35 -36.36
C ALA A 106 -13.43 5.34 -35.97
N GLN A 107 -12.18 5.09 -36.37
CA GLN A 107 -11.07 5.98 -36.07
C GLN A 107 -11.21 7.35 -36.77
N LEU A 108 -11.73 7.38 -38.00
CA LEU A 108 -12.02 8.63 -38.72
C LEU A 108 -13.11 9.45 -38.02
N GLU A 109 -14.19 8.81 -37.54
CA GLU A 109 -15.28 9.50 -36.83
C GLU A 109 -14.85 10.07 -35.46
N HIS A 110 -13.81 9.50 -34.87
CA HIS A 110 -13.28 9.93 -33.58
C HIS A 110 -12.22 11.06 -33.68
N GLN A 111 -11.80 11.48 -34.89
CA GLN A 111 -10.91 12.63 -35.12
C GLN A 111 -11.69 13.95 -35.22
#